data_AF-A0A1S4ERV5-F1
#
_entry.id   AF-A0A1S4ERV5-F1
#
_cell.length_a   1.000
_cell.length_b   1.000
_cell.length_c   1.000
_cell.angle_alpha   90.00
_cell.angle_beta   90.00
_cell.angle_gamma   90.00
#
_symmetry.space_group_name_H-M   'P 1'
#
loop_
_entity.id
_entity.type
_entity.pdbx_description
1 polymer ?
#
loop_
_entity_poly.entity_id
_entity_poly.type
_entity_poly.pdbx_seq_one_letter_code
_entity_poly.pdbx_strand_id
1 'polypeptide(L)'
;RGSCFPIHRAILSARCPFFRNLLSEYPGHGSQIRFDLTTPGVDMNVFAALLRFLYTGDIGPRDSDINLAALRQVADELITPNSLEQDLRYLLETGDYADASLVFTSDSSTEDYRRPDSGCSEYGFRPKLDLPCHKAILSARSPFFRNLIQRRSRLGEEHSERAFHIPTRIVLDESVIPKRYAKVLLHAIYLDHVDLGLILRGNGCGSNLG
;
A
#
# COMPACT_ATOMS: atom_id res chain seq x y z
N ARG A 1 6.50 -30.00 13.11
CA ARG A 1 7.37 -29.02 12.40
C ARG A 1 6.43 -27.99 11.78
N GLY A 2 6.59 -26.70 12.08
CA GLY A 2 5.77 -25.64 11.48
C GLY A 2 6.48 -25.01 10.27
N SER A 3 5.72 -24.40 9.36
CA SER A 3 6.26 -23.50 8.32
C SER A 3 5.94 -22.06 8.65
N CYS A 4 6.80 -21.14 8.22
CA CYS A 4 6.59 -19.70 8.32
C CYS A 4 6.20 -19.15 6.95
N PHE A 5 5.10 -18.39 6.90
CA PHE A 5 4.64 -17.69 5.70
C PHE A 5 4.72 -16.19 5.93
N PRO A 6 5.57 -15.43 5.21
CA PRO A 6 5.54 -13.99 5.26
C PRO A 6 4.26 -13.47 4.61
N ILE A 7 3.62 -12.48 5.24
CA ILE A 7 2.36 -11.92 4.78
C ILE A 7 2.36 -10.39 4.88
N HIS A 8 1.49 -9.75 4.11
CA HIS A 8 1.25 -8.32 4.13
C HIS A 8 -0.16 -8.07 4.68
N ARG A 9 -0.23 -7.40 5.83
CA ARG A 9 -1.49 -7.13 6.54
C ARG A 9 -2.52 -6.43 5.66
N ALA A 10 -2.11 -5.40 4.92
CA ALA A 10 -3.02 -4.66 4.04
C ALA A 10 -3.74 -5.57 3.03
N ILE A 11 -2.98 -6.46 2.37
CA ILE A 11 -3.52 -7.35 1.34
C ILE A 11 -4.44 -8.40 1.96
N LEU A 12 -3.99 -9.11 3.01
CA LEU A 12 -4.82 -10.16 3.62
C LEU A 12 -6.08 -9.59 4.27
N SER A 13 -6.00 -8.47 4.98
CA SER A 13 -7.15 -7.83 5.62
C SER A 13 -8.19 -7.32 4.61
N ALA A 14 -7.76 -6.83 3.44
CA ALA A 14 -8.68 -6.39 2.39
C ALA A 14 -9.38 -7.58 1.70
N ARG A 15 -8.65 -8.70 1.53
CA ARG A 15 -9.12 -9.87 0.78
C ARG A 15 -9.91 -10.86 1.64
N CYS A 16 -9.72 -10.88 2.95
CA CYS A 16 -10.24 -11.93 3.83
C CYS A 16 -10.64 -11.38 5.20
N PRO A 17 -11.95 -11.29 5.52
CA PRO A 17 -12.44 -10.83 6.83
C PRO A 17 -11.90 -11.64 8.01
N PHE A 18 -11.69 -12.94 7.81
CA PHE A 18 -11.07 -13.79 8.83
C PHE A 18 -9.66 -13.30 9.18
N PHE A 19 -8.79 -13.09 8.17
CA PHE A 19 -7.46 -12.53 8.41
C PHE A 19 -7.51 -11.11 8.93
N ARG A 20 -8.47 -10.29 8.48
CA ARG A 20 -8.67 -8.93 9.03
C ARG A 20 -8.89 -8.96 10.54
N ASN A 21 -9.78 -9.83 11.00
CA ASN A 21 -10.09 -9.98 12.42
C ASN A 21 -8.89 -10.55 13.17
N LEU A 22 -8.30 -11.64 12.67
CA LEU A 22 -7.11 -12.26 13.26
C LEU A 22 -5.96 -11.25 13.42
N LEU A 23 -5.62 -10.51 12.36
CA LEU A 23 -4.51 -9.55 12.37
C LEU A 23 -4.83 -8.29 13.20
N SER A 24 -6.09 -8.01 13.50
CA SER A 24 -6.46 -6.91 14.40
C SER A 24 -6.03 -7.16 15.84
N GLU A 25 -5.98 -8.44 16.26
CA GLU A 25 -5.51 -8.86 17.59
C GLU A 25 -3.98 -8.76 17.74
N TYR A 26 -3.25 -8.66 16.62
CA TYR A 26 -1.79 -8.55 16.56
C TYR A 26 -1.36 -7.26 15.86
N PRO A 27 -1.41 -6.09 16.54
CA PRO A 27 -1.07 -4.81 15.94
C PRO A 27 0.43 -4.61 15.65
N GLY A 28 1.30 -5.46 16.18
CA GLY A 28 2.75 -5.36 16.00
C GLY A 28 3.22 -5.76 14.60
N HIS A 29 3.95 -4.87 13.92
CA HIS A 29 4.64 -5.19 12.67
C HIS A 29 5.79 -6.18 12.92
N GLY A 30 5.94 -7.18 12.04
CA GLY A 30 7.00 -8.19 12.15
C GLY A 30 6.75 -9.27 13.22
N SER A 31 5.56 -9.30 13.83
CA SER A 31 5.18 -10.34 14.79
C SER A 31 4.91 -11.68 14.08
N GLN A 32 5.35 -12.78 14.68
CA GLN A 32 4.98 -14.13 14.24
C GLN A 32 3.68 -14.55 14.92
N ILE A 33 2.66 -14.80 14.12
CA ILE A 33 1.35 -15.28 14.59
C ILE A 33 1.33 -16.79 14.47
N ARG A 34 1.03 -17.48 15.57
CA ARG A 34 0.76 -18.92 15.51
C ARG A 34 -0.61 -19.10 14.91
N PHE A 35 -0.65 -19.86 13.82
CA PHE A 35 -1.86 -20.12 13.08
C PHE A 35 -2.11 -21.62 13.06
N ASP A 36 -3.12 -22.05 13.82
CA ASP A 36 -3.52 -23.45 13.86
C ASP A 36 -4.61 -23.69 12.81
N LEU A 37 -4.25 -24.47 11.79
CA LEU A 37 -5.17 -24.93 10.76
C LEU A 37 -6.10 -25.98 11.37
N THR A 38 -7.24 -25.54 11.91
CA THR A 38 -8.26 -26.42 12.48
C THR A 38 -9.30 -26.88 11.46
N THR A 39 -9.30 -26.29 10.26
CA THR A 39 -10.24 -26.63 9.18
C THR A 39 -9.91 -28.01 8.59
N PRO A 40 -10.83 -28.99 8.67
CA PRO A 40 -10.62 -30.32 8.10
C PRO A 40 -10.32 -30.26 6.60
N GLY A 41 -9.29 -30.96 6.15
CA GLY A 41 -8.90 -31.00 4.73
C GLY A 41 -8.03 -29.83 4.26
N VAL A 42 -7.72 -28.86 5.13
CA VAL A 42 -6.76 -27.79 4.83
C VAL A 42 -5.39 -28.18 5.39
N ASP A 43 -4.56 -28.73 4.51
CA ASP A 43 -3.14 -28.94 4.82
C ASP A 43 -2.31 -27.69 4.50
N MET A 44 -0.99 -27.80 4.69
CA MET A 44 -0.06 -26.71 4.43
C MET A 44 0.00 -26.30 2.95
N ASN A 45 -0.28 -27.22 2.03
CA ASN A 45 -0.28 -26.94 0.59
C ASN A 45 -1.54 -26.17 0.20
N VAL A 46 -2.70 -26.59 0.70
CA VAL A 46 -3.98 -25.86 0.53
C VAL A 46 -3.85 -24.45 1.12
N PHE A 47 -3.22 -24.31 2.29
CA PHE A 47 -2.98 -22.98 2.87
C PHE A 47 -2.03 -22.12 2.02
N ALA A 48 -0.95 -22.69 1.50
CA ALA A 48 -0.05 -21.97 0.60
C ALA A 48 -0.77 -21.53 -0.70
N ALA A 49 -1.64 -22.38 -1.24
CA ALA A 49 -2.48 -22.08 -2.39
C ALA A 49 -3.52 -20.99 -2.09
N LEU A 50 -4.12 -21.00 -0.90
CA LEU A 50 -5.02 -19.95 -0.41
C LEU A 50 -4.29 -18.61 -0.35
N LEU A 51 -3.10 -18.56 0.25
CA LEU A 51 -2.29 -17.35 0.28
C LEU A 51 -1.99 -16.87 -1.14
N ARG A 52 -1.55 -17.77 -2.04
CA ARG A 52 -1.31 -17.44 -3.45
C ARG A 52 -2.54 -16.80 -4.08
N PHE A 53 -3.71 -17.41 -3.93
CA PHE A 53 -4.98 -16.88 -4.43
C PHE A 53 -5.31 -15.49 -3.87
N LEU A 54 -5.07 -15.23 -2.58
CA LEU A 54 -5.27 -13.90 -1.99
C LEU A 54 -4.38 -12.82 -2.64
N TYR A 55 -3.15 -13.17 -3.05
CA TYR A 55 -2.22 -12.24 -3.70
C TYR A 55 -2.39 -12.09 -5.21
N THR A 56 -2.88 -13.12 -5.90
CA THR A 56 -2.93 -13.14 -7.37
C THR A 56 -4.34 -13.08 -7.94
N GLY A 57 -5.35 -13.40 -7.13
CA GLY A 57 -6.72 -13.63 -7.61
C GLY A 57 -6.86 -14.87 -8.49
N ASP A 58 -5.84 -15.74 -8.56
CA ASP A 58 -5.80 -16.89 -9.47
C ASP A 58 -5.48 -18.20 -8.74
N ILE A 59 -6.26 -19.24 -9.04
CA ILE A 59 -6.08 -20.63 -8.61
C ILE A 59 -5.45 -21.39 -9.78
N GLY A 60 -4.21 -21.05 -10.12
CA GLY A 60 -3.54 -21.60 -11.30
C GLY A 60 -3.23 -23.11 -11.19
N PRO A 61 -2.95 -23.79 -12.33
CA PRO A 61 -2.82 -25.25 -12.46
C PRO A 61 -1.54 -25.86 -11.88
N ARG A 62 -0.68 -25.08 -11.22
CA ARG A 62 0.54 -25.60 -10.53
C ARG A 62 0.22 -26.45 -9.30
N ASP A 63 -1.06 -26.56 -8.99
CA ASP A 63 -1.64 -27.14 -7.79
C ASP A 63 -2.39 -28.45 -8.12
N SER A 64 -1.95 -29.21 -9.13
CA SER A 64 -2.64 -30.43 -9.59
C SER A 64 -2.77 -31.52 -8.52
N ASP A 65 -1.88 -31.51 -7.52
CA ASP A 65 -1.92 -32.41 -6.36
C ASP A 65 -2.65 -31.80 -5.14
N ILE A 66 -3.09 -30.54 -5.23
CA ILE A 66 -3.79 -29.86 -4.14
C ILE A 66 -5.27 -30.17 -4.23
N ASN A 67 -5.91 -30.36 -3.07
CA ASN A 67 -7.35 -30.50 -2.99
C ASN A 67 -8.05 -29.18 -3.37
N LEU A 68 -8.21 -28.95 -4.67
CA LEU A 68 -8.85 -27.77 -5.26
C LEU A 68 -10.30 -27.59 -4.77
N ALA A 69 -11.00 -28.68 -4.45
CA ALA A 69 -12.34 -28.62 -3.91
C ALA A 69 -12.34 -28.01 -2.50
N ALA A 70 -11.43 -28.46 -1.62
CA ALA A 70 -11.25 -27.87 -0.29
C ALA A 70 -10.83 -26.40 -0.38
N LEU A 71 -9.90 -26.06 -1.29
CA LEU A 71 -9.49 -24.67 -1.48
C LEU A 71 -10.65 -23.77 -1.89
N ARG A 72 -11.49 -24.21 -2.84
CA ARG A 72 -12.67 -23.45 -3.28
C ARG A 72 -13.68 -23.27 -2.17
N GLN A 73 -13.96 -24.33 -1.41
CA GLN A 73 -14.87 -24.25 -0.26
C GLN A 73 -14.37 -23.22 0.78
N VAL A 74 -13.08 -23.26 1.11
CA VAL A 74 -12.47 -22.30 2.05
C VAL A 74 -12.45 -20.88 1.48
N ALA A 75 -12.17 -20.74 0.18
CA ALA A 75 -12.21 -19.45 -0.50
C ALA A 75 -13.62 -18.84 -0.44
N ASP A 76 -14.64 -19.62 -0.77
CA ASP A 76 -16.04 -19.18 -0.78
C ASP A 76 -16.54 -18.81 0.63
N GLU A 77 -16.03 -19.47 1.67
CA GLU A 77 -16.40 -19.21 3.07
C GLU A 77 -15.65 -18.00 3.68
N LEU A 78 -14.38 -17.81 3.34
CA LEU A 78 -13.49 -16.87 4.05
C LEU A 78 -13.13 -15.61 3.27
N ILE A 79 -13.33 -15.55 1.96
CA ILE A 79 -12.83 -14.48 1.09
C ILE A 79 -13.97 -13.55 0.66
N THR A 80 -13.67 -12.25 0.53
CA THR A 80 -14.61 -11.29 -0.08
C THR A 80 -14.76 -11.56 -1.58
N PRO A 81 -15.98 -11.46 -2.14
CA PRO A 81 -16.23 -11.75 -3.57
C PRO A 81 -15.67 -10.68 -4.53
N ASN A 82 -14.91 -9.71 -4.03
CA ASN A 82 -14.33 -8.63 -4.82
C ASN A 82 -13.17 -9.14 -5.70
N SER A 83 -12.95 -8.46 -6.82
CA SER A 83 -11.71 -8.64 -7.57
C SER A 83 -10.52 -8.05 -6.81
N LEU A 84 -9.32 -8.58 -7.06
CA LEU A 84 -8.09 -8.03 -6.47
C LEU A 84 -7.94 -6.53 -6.78
N GLU A 85 -8.27 -6.11 -8.00
CA GLU A 85 -8.21 -4.69 -8.40
C GLU A 85 -9.14 -3.82 -7.54
N GLN A 86 -10.36 -4.29 -7.24
CA GLN A 86 -11.30 -3.55 -6.40
C GLN A 86 -10.79 -3.39 -4.97
N ASP A 87 -10.13 -4.41 -4.42
CA ASP A 87 -9.54 -4.32 -3.08
C ASP A 87 -8.29 -3.42 -3.07
N LEU A 88 -7.49 -3.41 -4.15
CA LEU A 88 -6.40 -2.44 -4.30
C LEU A 88 -6.93 -1.00 -4.42
N ARG A 89 -8.05 -0.80 -5.13
CA ARG A 89 -8.73 0.50 -5.20
C ARG A 89 -9.19 0.96 -3.82
N TYR A 90 -9.83 0.08 -3.05
CA TYR A 90 -10.19 0.34 -1.66
C TYR A 90 -8.97 0.79 -0.84
N LEU A 91 -7.87 0.05 -0.88
CA LEU A 91 -6.64 0.39 -0.15
C LEU A 91 -6.02 1.73 -0.58
N LEU A 92 -6.12 2.10 -1.87
CA LEU A 92 -5.66 3.39 -2.37
C LEU A 92 -6.53 4.54 -1.83
N GLU A 93 -7.84 4.36 -1.82
CA GLU A 93 -8.81 5.39 -1.45
C GLU A 93 -8.88 5.63 0.06
N THR A 94 -8.81 4.56 0.88
CA THR A 94 -8.91 4.66 2.33
C THR A 94 -7.57 4.86 3.02
N GLY A 95 -6.49 4.32 2.44
CA GLY A 95 -5.18 4.26 3.09
C GLY A 95 -5.13 3.28 4.27
N ASP A 96 -6.10 2.38 4.39
CA ASP A 96 -6.16 1.39 5.48
C ASP A 96 -4.90 0.52 5.51
N TYR A 97 -4.30 0.40 6.70
CA TYR A 97 -3.07 -0.37 6.93
C TYR A 97 -1.84 0.15 6.17
N ALA A 98 -1.83 1.42 5.75
CA ALA A 98 -0.66 2.04 5.15
C ALA A 98 0.55 1.99 6.09
N ASP A 99 1.64 1.44 5.59
CA ASP A 99 2.94 1.30 6.28
C ASP A 99 3.99 2.29 5.74
N ALA A 100 3.62 3.11 4.75
CA ALA A 100 4.43 4.18 4.21
C ALA A 100 3.58 5.40 3.84
N SER A 101 4.26 6.54 3.63
CA SER A 101 3.62 7.73 3.11
C SER A 101 4.51 8.45 2.10
N LEU A 102 3.93 8.88 0.98
CA LEU A 102 4.62 9.60 -0.08
C LEU A 102 4.57 11.09 0.21
N VAL A 103 5.74 11.71 0.31
CA VAL A 103 5.86 13.13 0.59
C VAL A 103 6.80 13.80 -0.40
N PHE A 104 6.57 15.07 -0.67
CA PHE A 104 7.35 15.84 -1.63
C PHE A 104 8.14 16.93 -0.92
N THR A 105 9.40 17.11 -1.31
CA THR A 105 10.21 18.27 -0.93
C THR A 105 10.13 19.29 -2.04
N SER A 106 9.63 20.48 -1.74
CA SER A 106 9.78 21.64 -2.63
C SER A 106 11.17 22.24 -2.48
N ASP A 107 11.72 22.72 -3.58
CA ASP A 107 13.00 23.48 -3.64
C ASP A 107 12.92 24.87 -2.98
N SER A 108 11.82 25.16 -2.26
CA SER A 108 11.53 26.46 -1.65
C SER A 108 12.27 26.64 -0.31
N SER A 109 13.56 26.33 -0.27
CA SER A 109 14.45 26.76 0.83
C SER A 109 15.43 27.85 0.38
N THR A 110 15.23 28.53 -0.76
CA THR A 110 16.16 29.60 -1.15
C THR A 110 15.57 30.88 -1.74
N GLU A 111 14.33 30.98 -2.27
CA GLU A 111 13.93 32.22 -3.00
C GLU A 111 12.46 32.68 -2.85
N ASP A 112 11.79 32.48 -1.70
CA ASP A 112 10.39 32.92 -1.49
C ASP A 112 10.23 34.26 -0.72
N TYR A 113 11.28 35.07 -0.57
CA TYR A 113 11.19 36.37 0.13
C TYR A 113 10.61 37.54 -0.71
N ARG A 114 10.19 37.36 -1.98
CA ARG A 114 9.83 38.50 -2.85
C ARG A 114 8.66 38.30 -3.83
N ARG A 115 7.50 37.78 -3.38
CA ARG A 115 6.25 37.99 -4.12
C ARG A 115 5.10 38.41 -3.18
N PRO A 116 4.63 39.68 -3.25
CA PRO A 116 3.62 40.16 -2.31
C PRO A 116 2.19 39.67 -2.61
N ASP A 117 1.94 39.01 -3.76
CA ASP A 117 0.56 38.88 -4.28
C ASP A 117 0.05 37.44 -4.41
N SER A 118 0.78 36.45 -3.90
CA SER A 118 0.31 35.06 -3.87
C SER A 118 -0.21 34.75 -2.48
N GLY A 119 -1.53 34.80 -2.29
CA GLY A 119 -2.26 34.53 -1.04
C GLY A 119 -1.57 33.50 -0.16
N CYS A 120 -0.68 34.01 0.70
CA CYS A 120 0.13 33.25 1.61
C CYS A 120 -0.65 33.30 2.91
N SER A 121 -1.07 32.14 3.42
CA SER A 121 -1.61 32.10 4.77
C SER A 121 -0.54 32.64 5.72
N GLU A 122 -0.90 33.68 6.45
CA GLU A 122 -0.06 34.38 7.44
C GLU A 122 0.50 33.45 8.53
N TYR A 123 -0.08 32.26 8.67
CA TYR A 123 0.47 31.11 9.38
C TYR A 123 1.06 30.14 8.35
N GLY A 124 2.39 29.95 8.36
CA GLY A 124 3.20 29.22 7.37
C GLY A 124 2.92 27.71 7.22
N PHE A 125 1.66 27.30 7.15
CA PHE A 125 1.20 25.94 7.04
C PHE A 125 0.85 25.64 5.57
N ARG A 126 1.87 25.41 4.73
CA ARG A 126 1.61 24.74 3.46
C ARG A 126 1.28 23.28 3.80
N PRO A 127 0.08 22.76 3.46
CA PRO A 127 -0.21 21.36 3.67
C PRO A 127 0.79 20.55 2.84
N LYS A 128 1.71 19.89 3.54
CA LYS A 128 2.62 18.94 2.92
C LYS A 128 1.74 17.84 2.33
N LEU A 129 1.76 17.69 1.01
CA LEU A 129 1.05 16.59 0.35
C LEU A 129 1.65 15.29 0.90
N ASP A 130 0.86 14.61 1.74
CA ASP A 130 1.23 13.37 2.42
C ASP A 130 0.21 12.31 2.01
N LEU A 131 0.65 11.35 1.20
CA LEU A 131 -0.23 10.34 0.62
C LEU A 131 0.08 8.98 1.23
N PRO A 132 -0.85 8.39 2.02
CA PRO A 132 -0.64 7.05 2.57
C PRO A 132 -0.50 6.02 1.45
N CYS A 133 0.42 5.08 1.62
CA CYS A 133 0.69 4.04 0.63
C CYS A 133 1.26 2.77 1.27
N HIS A 134 1.32 1.69 0.49
CA HIS A 134 1.78 0.38 0.96
C HIS A 134 3.13 0.00 0.35
N LYS A 135 4.15 -0.28 1.19
CA LYS A 135 5.48 -0.73 0.76
C LYS A 135 5.42 -1.93 -0.16
N ALA A 136 4.54 -2.89 0.15
CA ALA A 136 4.35 -4.12 -0.63
C ALA A 136 3.95 -3.82 -2.07
N ILE A 137 2.94 -2.96 -2.25
CA ILE A 137 2.41 -2.57 -3.56
C ILE A 137 3.46 -1.74 -4.31
N LEU A 138 4.03 -0.71 -3.67
CA LEU A 138 5.10 0.10 -4.27
C LEU A 138 6.28 -0.76 -4.76
N SER A 139 6.76 -1.68 -3.92
CA SER A 139 7.91 -2.54 -4.22
C SER A 139 7.62 -3.54 -5.34
N ALA A 140 6.42 -4.12 -5.36
CA ALA A 140 6.02 -5.05 -6.42
C ALA A 140 6.00 -4.34 -7.79
N ARG A 141 5.58 -3.08 -7.81
CA ARG A 141 5.19 -2.35 -9.03
C ARG A 141 6.21 -1.33 -9.51
N SER A 142 7.23 -1.04 -8.69
CA SER A 142 8.30 -0.11 -9.03
C SER A 142 9.64 -0.63 -8.54
N PRO A 143 10.58 -0.97 -9.45
CA PRO A 143 11.95 -1.30 -9.08
C PRO A 143 12.63 -0.18 -8.29
N PHE A 144 12.29 1.08 -8.58
CA PHE A 144 12.78 2.24 -7.85
C PHE A 144 12.36 2.19 -6.37
N PHE A 145 11.06 2.07 -6.09
CA PHE A 145 10.58 2.01 -4.71
C PHE A 145 11.05 0.75 -3.99
N ARG A 146 11.10 -0.39 -4.69
CA ARG A 146 11.67 -1.64 -4.15
C ARG A 146 13.09 -1.44 -3.65
N ASN A 147 13.96 -0.88 -4.48
CA ASN A 147 15.36 -0.66 -4.13
C ASN A 147 15.51 0.37 -3.02
N LEU A 148 14.68 1.43 -3.03
CA LEU A 148 14.66 2.46 -1.99
C LEU A 148 14.29 1.87 -0.62
N ILE A 149 13.19 1.11 -0.55
CA ILE A 149 12.69 0.49 0.67
C ILE A 149 13.67 -0.57 1.19
N GLN A 150 14.22 -1.41 0.31
CA GLN A 150 15.21 -2.42 0.68
C GLN A 150 16.49 -1.81 1.25
N ARG A 151 16.97 -0.70 0.69
CA ARG A 151 18.15 0.01 1.22
C ARG A 151 17.90 0.50 2.63
N ARG A 152 16.72 1.08 2.90
CA ARG A 152 16.34 1.57 4.21
C ARG A 152 16.25 0.45 5.26
N SER A 153 15.66 -0.68 4.89
CA SER A 153 15.57 -1.85 5.77
C SER A 153 16.95 -2.38 6.20
N ARG A 154 17.93 -2.41 5.29
CA ARG A 154 19.32 -2.82 5.59
C ARG A 154 20.05 -1.88 6.54
N LEU A 155 19.65 -0.60 6.59
CA LEU A 155 20.26 0.40 7.45
C LEU A 155 19.76 0.32 8.91
N GLY A 156 18.85 -0.61 9.22
CA GLY A 156 18.34 -0.81 10.59
C GLY A 156 17.40 0.29 11.08
N GLU A 157 16.99 1.24 10.21
CA GLU A 157 16.01 2.28 10.55
C GLU A 157 14.64 1.69 10.97
N GLU A 158 14.38 0.44 10.61
CA GLU A 158 13.13 -0.29 10.88
C GLU A 158 13.26 -1.26 12.08
N HIS A 159 14.35 -1.26 12.86
CA HIS A 159 14.59 -2.22 13.96
C HIS A 159 14.34 -1.67 15.36
N SER A 160 13.91 -0.41 15.49
CA SER A 160 13.49 0.14 16.79
C SER A 160 12.01 -0.11 17.03
N GLU A 161 11.60 -0.45 18.26
CA GLU A 161 10.18 -0.65 18.62
C GLU A 161 9.29 0.55 18.24
N ARG A 162 9.87 1.76 18.20
CA ARG A 162 9.19 2.99 17.77
C ARG A 162 9.02 3.11 16.25
N ALA A 163 9.90 2.50 15.45
CA ALA A 163 9.81 2.50 13.99
C ALA A 163 8.65 1.64 13.47
N PHE A 164 8.19 0.65 14.24
CA PHE A 164 7.03 -0.18 13.86
C PHE A 164 5.67 0.52 14.01
N HIS A 165 5.62 1.71 14.62
CA HIS A 165 4.37 2.45 14.79
C HIS A 165 4.26 3.69 13.89
N ILE A 166 5.34 4.05 13.20
CA ILE A 166 5.40 5.26 12.37
C ILE A 166 5.51 4.84 10.90
N PRO A 167 4.55 5.23 10.04
CA PRO A 167 4.65 4.96 8.62
C PRO A 167 5.95 5.51 8.02
N THR A 168 6.61 4.70 7.20
CA THR A 168 7.87 5.09 6.56
C THR A 168 7.63 6.22 5.57
N ARG A 169 8.21 7.40 5.83
CA ARG A 169 8.09 8.56 4.94
C ARG A 169 9.03 8.43 3.75
N ILE A 170 8.46 8.31 2.55
CA ILE A 170 9.16 8.23 1.27
C ILE A 170 9.16 9.63 0.66
N VAL A 171 10.34 10.27 0.68
CA VAL A 171 10.52 11.63 0.16
C VAL A 171 10.86 11.57 -1.32
N LEU A 172 10.07 12.23 -2.15
CA LEU A 172 10.33 12.45 -3.56
C LEU A 172 10.70 13.91 -3.84
N ASP A 173 11.65 14.07 -4.75
CA ASP A 173 12.10 15.37 -5.24
C ASP A 173 11.12 15.91 -6.29
N GLU A 174 10.57 17.11 -6.07
CA GLU A 174 9.65 17.76 -7.00
C GLU A 174 10.29 18.12 -8.34
N SER A 175 11.63 18.24 -8.41
CA SER A 175 12.36 18.45 -9.66
C SER A 175 12.33 17.22 -10.57
N VAL A 176 12.20 16.02 -9.99
CA VAL A 176 12.14 14.74 -10.71
C VAL A 176 10.70 14.34 -11.00
N ILE A 177 9.84 14.37 -9.97
CA ILE A 177 8.40 14.07 -10.11
C ILE A 177 7.62 15.22 -9.47
N PRO A 178 7.04 16.13 -10.28
CA PRO A 178 6.26 17.23 -9.75
C PRO A 178 5.09 16.72 -8.88
N LYS A 179 4.90 17.31 -7.69
CA LYS A 179 3.87 16.89 -6.72
C LYS A 179 2.45 16.80 -7.29
N ARG A 180 2.15 17.56 -8.36
CA ARG A 180 0.84 17.52 -9.03
C ARG A 180 0.50 16.16 -9.65
N TYR A 181 1.50 15.34 -9.93
CA TYR A 181 1.34 13.99 -10.49
C TYR A 181 1.29 12.89 -9.41
N ALA A 182 1.38 13.23 -8.13
CA ALA A 182 1.48 12.25 -7.07
C ALA A 182 0.28 11.28 -7.02
N LYS A 183 -0.95 11.80 -7.19
CA LYS A 183 -2.16 10.98 -7.26
C LYS A 183 -2.20 10.10 -8.51
N VAL A 184 -1.77 10.65 -9.65
CA VAL A 184 -1.64 9.89 -10.92
C VAL A 184 -0.67 8.72 -10.75
N LEU A 185 0.47 8.96 -10.10
CA LEU A 185 1.50 7.94 -9.84
C LEU A 185 0.95 6.81 -8.96
N LEU A 186 0.31 7.12 -7.83
CA LEU A 186 -0.26 6.09 -6.96
C LEU A 186 -1.39 5.33 -7.65
N HIS A 187 -2.27 6.02 -8.38
CA HIS A 187 -3.33 5.38 -9.15
C HIS A 187 -2.77 4.38 -10.18
N ALA A 188 -1.73 4.78 -10.93
CA ALA A 188 -1.07 3.90 -11.88
C ALA A 188 -0.40 2.67 -11.20
N ILE A 189 0.20 2.87 -10.01
CA ILE A 189 0.83 1.78 -9.27
C ILE A 189 -0.18 0.75 -8.75
N TYR A 190 -1.31 1.22 -8.21
CA TYR A 190 -2.32 0.35 -7.60
C TYR A 190 -3.23 -0.31 -8.62
N LEU A 191 -3.58 0.41 -9.69
CA LEU A 191 -4.68 0.04 -10.58
C LEU A 191 -4.26 -0.20 -12.03
N ASP A 192 -2.97 -0.18 -12.34
CA ASP A 192 -2.43 -0.31 -13.72
C ASP A 192 -2.98 0.72 -14.73
N HIS A 193 -3.63 1.78 -14.24
CA HIS A 193 -4.28 2.76 -15.09
C HIS A 193 -3.75 4.17 -14.82
N VAL A 194 -3.40 4.89 -15.88
CA VAL A 194 -2.98 6.29 -15.79
C VAL A 194 -4.21 7.18 -15.96
N ASP A 195 -4.65 7.81 -14.87
CA ASP A 195 -5.71 8.81 -14.91
C ASP A 195 -5.13 10.23 -14.78
N LEU A 196 -5.06 10.95 -15.90
CA LEU A 196 -4.58 12.33 -15.96
C LEU A 196 -5.60 13.34 -15.39
N GLY A 197 -6.85 12.93 -15.16
CA GLY A 197 -7.84 13.72 -14.43
C GLY A 197 -7.44 13.98 -12.98
N LEU A 198 -6.59 13.11 -12.41
CA LEU A 198 -6.07 13.23 -11.04
C LEU A 198 -4.92 14.23 -10.89
N ILE A 199 -4.48 14.87 -11.98
CA ILE A 199 -3.48 15.93 -11.90
C ILE A 199 -4.03 17.05 -11.02
N LEU A 200 -3.34 17.34 -9.92
CA LEU A 200 -3.68 18.48 -9.08
C LEU A 200 -3.47 19.75 -9.91
N ARG A 201 -4.57 20.33 -10.38
CA ARG A 201 -4.55 21.65 -11.00
C ARG A 201 -4.27 22.62 -9.87
N GLY A 202 -3.14 23.35 -9.96
CA GLY A 202 -2.94 24.49 -9.08
C GLY A 202 -4.16 25.40 -9.22
N ASN A 203 -4.55 26.10 -8.15
CA ASN A 203 -5.53 27.18 -8.22
C ASN A 203 -5.03 28.25 -9.22
N GLY A 204 -5.22 28.00 -10.50
CA GLY A 204 -5.20 29.00 -11.53
C GLY A 204 -6.51 29.74 -11.36
N CYS A 205 -6.43 30.90 -10.74
CA CYS A 205 -7.39 31.97 -10.94
C CYS A 205 -7.77 31.97 -12.43
N GLY A 206 -9.00 31.52 -12.69
CA GLY A 206 -9.57 31.52 -14.02
C GLY A 206 -9.52 32.95 -14.54
N SER A 207 -8.92 33.10 -15.71
CA SER A 207 -9.19 34.20 -16.61
C SER A 207 -10.70 34.25 -16.87
N ASN A 208 -11.41 35.06 -16.08
CA ASN A 208 -12.71 35.57 -16.49
C ASN A 208 -12.44 36.71 -17.48
N LEU A 209 -12.61 36.37 -18.75
CA LEU A 209 -13.01 37.33 -19.77
C LEU A 209 -14.32 37.99 -19.31
N GLY A 210 -14.27 39.30 -19.13
CA GLY A 210 -15.40 40.20 -18.96
C GLY A 210 -14.99 41.57 -19.46
#